data_AF-A0A8T3SQ99-F1
#
_entry.id   AF-A0A8T3SQ99-F1
#
_cell.length_a   1.000
_cell.length_b   1.000
_cell.length_c   1.000
_cell.angle_alpha   90.00
_cell.angle_beta   90.00
_cell.angle_gamma   90.00
#
_symmetry.space_group_name_H-M   'P 1'
#
loop_
_entity.id
_entity.type
_entity.pdbx_description
1 polymer ?
#
loop_
_entity_poly.entity_id
_entity_poly.type
_entity_poly.pdbx_seq_one_letter_code
_entity_poly.pdbx_strand_id
1 'polypeptide(L)'
;MPNRTSRINDAEIAGHRLQSELGRELRDARLARGLRQADVSRALRISRFQVSRTERGDRGSSGLADLARYGAVVGLKFHARFYPVGGGLRDAAQLDLLRRLRARIGDRWRWQLEAPLNIAGDLRAFDALLTRPEATVAIEAITRLRDAQAQLRAANLKQRDGNVPRLVLLIKGTQHNREALASAADVLATTFPLGTRATLAALSEGTDPGHNGIVLL
;
A
#
# COMPACT_ATOMS: atom_id res chain seq x y z
N MET A 1 16.46 17.01 -13.45
CA MET A 1 15.40 17.56 -12.59
C MET A 1 14.05 17.03 -13.06
N PRO A 2 13.32 16.20 -12.31
CA PRO A 2 12.01 15.70 -12.72
C PRO A 2 10.98 16.83 -12.58
N ASN A 3 10.29 17.16 -13.68
CA ASN A 3 9.43 18.33 -13.80
C ASN A 3 8.22 18.25 -12.85
N ARG A 4 8.18 19.15 -11.85
CA ARG A 4 7.10 19.28 -10.85
C ARG A 4 5.71 19.49 -11.49
N THR A 5 5.68 20.04 -12.70
CA THR A 5 4.50 20.28 -13.54
C THR A 5 3.85 18.98 -14.04
N SER A 6 4.62 17.91 -14.30
CA SER A 6 4.07 16.64 -14.81
C SER A 6 3.19 15.94 -13.77
N ARG A 7 3.63 15.91 -12.50
CA ARG A 7 2.92 15.20 -11.43
C ARG A 7 1.57 15.82 -11.08
N ILE A 8 1.46 17.14 -11.19
CA ILE A 8 0.18 17.83 -10.96
C ILE A 8 -0.78 17.51 -12.11
N ASN A 9 -0.31 17.56 -13.36
CA ASN A 9 -1.12 17.19 -14.53
C ASN A 9 -1.58 15.73 -14.47
N ASP A 10 -0.69 14.79 -14.10
CA ASP A 10 -1.03 13.38 -13.92
C ASP A 10 -2.05 13.17 -12.79
N ALA A 11 -1.90 13.92 -11.69
CA ALA A 11 -2.85 13.89 -10.57
C ALA A 11 -4.21 14.46 -10.95
N GLU A 12 -4.26 15.52 -11.78
CA GLU A 12 -5.51 16.05 -12.31
C GLU A 12 -6.21 15.01 -13.19
N ILE A 13 -5.49 14.39 -14.14
CA ILE A 13 -6.03 13.32 -14.99
C ILE A 13 -6.58 12.16 -14.14
N ALA A 14 -5.82 11.71 -13.14
CA ALA A 14 -6.25 10.66 -12.22
C ALA A 14 -7.49 11.06 -11.41
N GLY A 15 -7.55 12.32 -10.94
CA GLY A 15 -8.69 12.86 -10.24
C GLY A 15 -9.97 12.85 -11.08
N HIS A 16 -9.88 13.13 -12.37
CA HIS A 16 -11.03 13.09 -13.28
C HIS A 16 -11.53 11.69 -13.55
N ARG A 17 -10.61 10.73 -13.70
CA ARG A 17 -10.97 9.31 -13.80
C ARG A 17 -11.70 8.84 -12.55
N LEU A 18 -11.15 9.14 -11.36
CA LEU A 18 -11.76 8.79 -10.08
C LEU A 18 -13.15 9.43 -9.93
N GLN A 19 -13.30 10.70 -10.29
CA GLN A 19 -14.60 11.37 -10.23
C GLN A 19 -15.65 10.72 -11.16
N SER A 20 -15.21 10.28 -12.35
CA SER A 20 -16.05 9.58 -13.32
C SER A 20 -16.41 8.15 -12.88
N GLU A 21 -15.52 7.48 -12.14
CA GLU A 21 -15.78 6.18 -11.51
C GLU A 21 -16.80 6.31 -10.38
N LEU A 22 -16.59 7.24 -9.45
CA LEU A 22 -17.52 7.50 -8.35
C LEU A 22 -18.92 7.88 -8.86
N GLY A 23 -19.01 8.71 -9.91
CA GLY A 23 -20.28 9.06 -10.53
C GLY A 23 -21.03 7.84 -11.08
N ARG A 24 -20.31 6.91 -11.73
CA ARG A 24 -20.88 5.65 -12.22
C ARG A 24 -21.33 4.74 -11.08
N GLU A 25 -20.52 4.58 -10.03
CA GLU A 25 -20.87 3.76 -8.87
C GLU A 25 -22.15 4.25 -8.18
N LEU A 26 -22.28 5.58 -8.01
CA LEU A 26 -23.51 6.20 -7.49
C LEU A 26 -24.73 5.95 -8.39
N ARG A 27 -24.55 6.02 -9.71
CA ARG A 27 -25.62 5.73 -10.68
C ARG A 27 -26.05 4.27 -10.62
N ASP A 28 -25.10 3.35 -10.58
CA ASP A 28 -25.36 1.92 -10.58
C ASP A 28 -26.07 1.51 -9.29
N ALA A 29 -25.61 2.00 -8.13
CA ALA A 29 -26.28 1.79 -6.85
C ALA A 29 -27.69 2.40 -6.82
N ARG A 30 -27.89 3.58 -7.42
CA ARG A 30 -29.22 4.18 -7.55
C ARG A 30 -30.16 3.28 -8.36
N LEU A 31 -29.70 2.80 -9.52
CA LEU A 31 -30.49 1.95 -10.42
C LEU A 31 -30.79 0.58 -9.80
N ALA A 32 -29.82 -0.03 -9.12
CA ALA A 32 -30.01 -1.31 -8.42
C ALA A 32 -31.10 -1.23 -7.33
N ARG A 33 -31.31 -0.05 -6.75
CA ARG A 33 -32.38 0.22 -5.77
C ARG A 33 -33.68 0.71 -6.39
N GLY A 34 -33.78 0.75 -7.73
CA GLY A 34 -34.97 1.23 -8.45
C GLY A 34 -35.25 2.73 -8.30
N LEU A 35 -34.29 3.51 -7.80
CA LEU A 35 -34.48 4.94 -7.54
C LEU A 35 -34.33 5.76 -8.82
N ARG A 36 -35.18 6.76 -9.00
CA ARG A 36 -35.03 7.77 -10.06
C ARG A 36 -34.12 8.89 -9.58
N GLN A 37 -33.53 9.64 -10.51
CA GLN A 37 -32.76 10.85 -10.15
C GLN A 37 -33.60 11.87 -9.37
N ALA A 38 -34.92 11.92 -9.61
CA ALA A 38 -35.85 12.77 -8.89
C ALA A 38 -35.99 12.40 -7.40
N ASP A 39 -35.79 11.13 -7.05
CA ASP A 39 -35.88 10.65 -5.68
C ASP A 39 -34.65 11.07 -4.88
N VAL A 40 -33.47 10.93 -5.50
CA VAL A 40 -32.21 11.41 -4.93
C VAL A 40 -32.21 12.93 -4.81
N SER A 41 -32.69 13.66 -5.82
CA SER A 41 -32.75 15.13 -5.78
C SER A 41 -33.63 15.63 -4.62
N ARG A 42 -34.76 14.95 -4.38
CA ARG A 42 -35.67 15.25 -3.26
C ARG A 42 -35.02 14.96 -1.91
N ALA A 43 -34.38 13.80 -1.77
CA ALA A 43 -33.72 13.38 -0.53
C ALA A 43 -32.56 14.32 -0.15
N LEU A 44 -31.77 14.75 -1.14
CA LEU A 44 -30.60 15.61 -0.93
C LEU A 44 -30.93 17.12 -0.92
N ARG A 45 -32.16 17.50 -1.33
CA ARG A 45 -32.60 18.88 -1.55
C ARG A 45 -31.71 19.62 -2.56
N ILE A 46 -31.39 18.96 -3.66
CA ILE A 46 -30.61 19.51 -4.78
C ILE A 46 -31.37 19.39 -6.09
N SER A 47 -30.89 20.04 -7.14
CA SER A 47 -31.53 19.94 -8.46
C SER A 47 -31.27 18.57 -9.12
N ARG A 48 -32.21 18.10 -9.95
CA ARG A 48 -32.00 16.90 -10.79
C ARG A 48 -30.80 17.06 -11.74
N PHE A 49 -30.51 18.30 -12.15
CA PHE A 49 -29.34 18.60 -12.97
C PHE A 49 -28.03 18.32 -12.20
N GLN A 50 -27.96 18.70 -10.92
CA GLN A 50 -26.79 18.41 -10.08
C GLN A 50 -26.62 16.91 -9.84
N VAL A 51 -27.71 16.16 -9.66
CA VAL A 51 -27.68 14.68 -9.64
C VAL A 51 -27.10 14.14 -10.94
N SER A 52 -27.61 14.60 -12.09
CA SER A 52 -27.16 14.18 -13.42
C SER A 52 -25.68 14.48 -13.68
N ARG A 53 -25.19 15.67 -13.27
CA ARG A 53 -23.77 16.05 -13.40
C ARG A 53 -22.87 15.20 -12.52
N THR A 54 -23.31 14.92 -11.29
CA THR A 54 -22.56 14.08 -10.34
C THR A 54 -22.42 12.65 -10.86
N GLU A 55 -23.52 12.06 -11.39
CA GLU A 55 -23.48 10.72 -11.97
C GLU A 55 -22.62 10.60 -13.24
N ARG A 56 -22.41 11.72 -13.95
CA ARG A 56 -21.49 11.80 -15.10
C ARG A 56 -20.05 12.10 -14.71
N GLY A 57 -19.76 12.34 -13.43
CA GLY A 57 -18.44 12.72 -12.96
C GLY A 57 -17.99 14.12 -13.39
N ASP A 58 -18.93 15.03 -13.64
CA ASP A 58 -18.61 16.35 -14.17
C ASP A 58 -17.85 17.22 -13.13
N ARG A 59 -16.82 17.95 -13.59
CA ARG A 59 -15.89 18.70 -12.74
C ARG A 59 -16.61 19.76 -11.91
N GLY A 60 -16.25 19.83 -10.62
CA GLY A 60 -16.78 20.83 -9.69
C GLY A 60 -18.26 20.67 -9.31
N SER A 61 -18.92 19.57 -9.72
CA SER A 61 -20.34 19.37 -9.45
C SER A 61 -20.67 18.89 -8.03
N SER A 62 -19.70 18.27 -7.34
CA SER A 62 -19.87 17.70 -6.00
C SER A 62 -18.56 17.69 -5.21
N GLY A 63 -18.61 18.19 -3.97
CA GLY A 63 -17.53 18.00 -3.00
C GLY A 63 -17.58 16.63 -2.32
N LEU A 64 -16.60 16.32 -1.47
CA LEU A 64 -16.56 15.05 -0.72
C LEU A 64 -17.80 14.85 0.16
N ALA A 65 -18.32 15.93 0.75
CA ALA A 65 -19.54 15.90 1.57
C ALA A 65 -20.77 15.54 0.72
N ASP A 66 -20.88 16.04 -0.51
CA ASP A 66 -22.00 15.75 -1.40
C ASP A 66 -21.98 14.30 -1.84
N LEU A 67 -20.79 13.76 -2.18
CA LEU A 67 -20.60 12.35 -2.52
C LEU A 67 -20.99 11.43 -1.35
N ALA A 68 -20.62 11.80 -0.12
CA ALA A 68 -20.99 11.04 1.07
C ALA A 68 -22.50 11.05 1.31
N ARG A 69 -23.16 12.21 1.17
CA ARG A 69 -24.61 12.33 1.32
C ARG A 69 -25.34 11.55 0.23
N TYR A 70 -24.90 11.64 -1.02
CA TYR A 70 -25.46 10.85 -2.13
C TYR A 70 -25.31 9.36 -1.84
N GLY A 71 -24.09 8.92 -1.52
CA GLY A 71 -23.80 7.54 -1.14
C GLY A 71 -24.80 7.03 -0.10
N ALA A 72 -25.00 7.77 0.99
CA ALA A 72 -25.93 7.39 2.05
C ALA A 72 -27.37 7.19 1.54
N VAL A 73 -27.85 8.03 0.60
CA VAL A 73 -29.20 7.88 -0.01
C VAL A 73 -29.31 6.60 -0.83
N VAL A 74 -28.24 6.20 -1.53
CA VAL A 74 -28.22 5.00 -2.37
C VAL A 74 -27.69 3.76 -1.65
N GLY A 75 -27.51 3.83 -0.32
CA GLY A 75 -27.07 2.69 0.50
C GLY A 75 -25.57 2.39 0.45
N LEU A 76 -24.76 3.36 0.04
CA LEU A 76 -23.30 3.30 0.03
C LEU A 76 -22.71 4.14 1.17
N LYS A 77 -21.48 3.80 1.59
CA LYS A 77 -20.70 4.58 2.55
C LYS A 77 -19.44 5.12 1.86
N PHE A 78 -19.33 6.45 1.76
CA PHE A 78 -18.15 7.08 1.19
C PHE A 78 -16.96 7.04 2.16
N HIS A 79 -15.80 6.63 1.67
CA HIS A 79 -14.54 6.66 2.40
C HIS A 79 -13.41 7.07 1.45
N ALA A 80 -12.65 8.09 1.81
CA ALA A 80 -11.50 8.56 1.04
C ALA A 80 -10.26 8.66 1.93
N ARG A 81 -9.11 8.31 1.36
CA ARG A 81 -7.80 8.41 2.01
C ARG A 81 -6.75 8.75 0.96
N PHE A 82 -5.83 9.64 1.31
CA PHE A 82 -4.63 9.83 0.50
C PHE A 82 -3.69 8.66 0.71
N TYR A 83 -3.21 8.10 -0.40
CA TYR A 83 -2.13 7.14 -0.41
C TYR A 83 -0.87 7.85 -0.89
N PRO A 84 0.31 7.54 -0.31
CA PRO A 84 1.57 8.06 -0.83
C PRO A 84 1.73 7.58 -2.28
N VAL A 85 1.75 8.52 -3.23
CA VAL A 85 1.98 8.23 -4.65
C VAL A 85 3.45 8.47 -4.94
N GLY A 86 4.11 7.40 -5.40
CA GLY A 86 5.55 7.34 -5.57
C GLY A 86 6.23 7.01 -4.24
N GLY A 87 7.08 5.97 -4.28
CA GLY A 87 8.25 5.93 -3.42
C GLY A 87 9.08 7.16 -3.76
N GLY A 88 8.73 8.29 -3.16
CA GLY A 88 9.55 9.49 -3.23
C GLY A 88 10.95 9.06 -2.88
N LEU A 89 11.91 9.41 -3.75
CA LEU A 89 13.36 9.25 -3.56
C LEU A 89 13.64 8.69 -2.17
N ARG A 90 13.64 7.35 -2.07
CA ARG A 90 13.61 6.64 -0.78
C ARG A 90 14.38 7.43 0.25
N ASP A 91 13.79 7.67 1.43
CA ASP A 91 14.49 8.37 2.52
C ASP A 91 15.93 7.83 2.57
N ALA A 92 16.93 8.72 2.57
CA ALA A 92 18.34 8.33 2.48
C ALA A 92 18.68 7.22 3.50
N ALA A 93 18.00 7.22 4.65
CA ALA A 93 18.07 6.18 5.65
C ALA A 93 17.57 4.80 5.18
N GLN A 94 16.49 4.72 4.41
CA GLN A 94 15.95 3.47 3.87
C GLN A 94 16.85 2.93 2.75
N LEU A 95 17.38 3.80 1.88
CA LEU A 95 18.38 3.41 0.88
C LEU A 95 19.66 2.88 1.52
N ASP A 96 20.17 3.59 2.52
CA ASP A 96 21.35 3.16 3.27
C ASP A 96 21.13 1.79 3.91
N LEU A 97 19.97 1.60 4.54
CA LEU A 97 19.59 0.32 5.16
C LEU A 97 19.54 -0.83 4.14
N LEU A 98 18.91 -0.61 2.98
CA LEU A 98 18.85 -1.60 1.90
C LEU A 98 20.25 -1.89 1.30
N ARG A 99 21.11 -0.88 1.17
CA ARG A 99 22.52 -1.09 0.74
C ARG A 99 23.29 -1.93 1.73
N ARG A 100 23.14 -1.67 3.04
CA ARG A 100 23.75 -2.48 4.11
C ARG A 100 23.28 -3.92 4.05
N LEU A 101 21.99 -4.16 3.81
CA LEU A 101 21.50 -5.51 3.62
C LEU A 101 22.11 -6.13 2.37
N ARG A 102 22.06 -5.46 1.21
CA ARG A 102 22.59 -5.97 -0.06
C ARG A 102 24.05 -6.41 0.05
N ALA A 103 24.89 -5.66 0.77
CA ALA A 103 26.30 -6.00 1.00
C ALA A 103 26.50 -7.32 1.78
N ARG A 104 25.46 -7.85 2.43
CA ARG A 104 25.47 -9.11 3.19
C ARG A 104 24.77 -10.25 2.47
N ILE A 105 24.11 -10.01 1.34
CA ILE A 105 23.36 -11.04 0.60
C ILE A 105 24.32 -11.82 -0.30
N GLY A 106 24.19 -13.15 -0.31
CA GLY A 106 24.96 -14.02 -1.20
C GLY A 106 24.69 -13.76 -2.69
N ASP A 107 25.66 -14.08 -3.54
CA ASP A 107 25.63 -13.89 -4.99
C ASP A 107 24.58 -14.75 -5.72
N ARG A 108 24.14 -15.86 -5.10
CA ARG A 108 23.09 -16.75 -5.58
C ARG A 108 21.71 -16.08 -5.69
N TRP A 109 21.52 -14.92 -5.06
CA TRP A 109 20.28 -14.16 -5.12
C TRP A 109 20.33 -13.09 -6.20
N ARG A 110 19.32 -13.08 -7.07
CA ARG A 110 18.98 -11.89 -7.86
C ARG A 110 18.28 -10.89 -6.95
N TRP A 111 18.73 -9.64 -7.02
CA TRP A 111 18.23 -8.54 -6.21
C TRP A 111 17.46 -7.55 -7.09
N GLN A 112 16.17 -7.36 -6.80
CA GLN A 112 15.33 -6.37 -7.46
C GLN A 112 14.84 -5.36 -6.43
N LEU A 113 14.95 -4.08 -6.74
CA LEU A 113 14.38 -3.00 -5.94
C LEU A 113 12.98 -2.65 -6.42
N GLU A 114 12.11 -2.20 -5.51
CA GLU A 114 10.75 -1.75 -5.82
C GLU A 114 9.98 -2.78 -6.65
N ALA A 115 10.04 -4.04 -6.19
CA ALA A 115 9.44 -5.14 -6.91
C ALA A 115 7.91 -5.04 -6.81
N PRO A 116 7.20 -4.80 -7.93
CA PRO A 116 5.76 -4.61 -7.92
C PRO A 116 5.07 -5.91 -7.50
N LEU A 117 3.91 -5.79 -6.87
CA LEU A 117 3.02 -6.93 -6.70
C LEU A 117 2.52 -7.38 -8.08
N ASN A 118 2.42 -8.69 -8.31
CA ASN A 118 1.97 -9.24 -9.60
C ASN A 118 0.44 -9.16 -9.74
N ILE A 119 -0.12 -7.96 -9.55
CA ILE A 119 -1.54 -7.65 -9.62
C ILE A 119 -1.69 -6.48 -10.59
N ALA A 120 -2.43 -6.68 -11.68
CA ALA A 120 -2.60 -5.67 -12.71
C ALA A 120 -3.23 -4.39 -12.13
N GLY A 121 -2.59 -3.24 -12.37
CA GLY A 121 -3.04 -1.92 -11.89
C GLY A 121 -2.74 -1.64 -10.41
N ASP A 122 -2.16 -2.58 -9.66
CA ASP A 122 -1.71 -2.34 -8.30
C ASP A 122 -0.36 -1.62 -8.30
N LEU A 123 -0.27 -0.52 -7.55
CA LEU A 123 0.93 0.30 -7.44
C LEU A 123 1.79 -0.07 -6.23
N ARG A 124 1.36 -1.04 -5.41
CA ARG A 124 2.14 -1.52 -4.27
C ARG A 124 3.35 -2.30 -4.76
N ALA A 125 4.46 -2.10 -4.05
CA ALA A 125 5.71 -2.83 -4.28
C ALA A 125 6.34 -3.24 -2.94
N PHE A 126 7.15 -4.29 -2.99
CA PHE A 126 8.14 -4.60 -1.95
C PHE A 126 9.37 -3.70 -2.13
N ASP A 127 10.00 -3.30 -1.04
CA ASP A 127 11.20 -2.47 -1.10
C ASP A 127 12.35 -3.17 -1.83
N ALA A 128 12.47 -4.48 -1.59
CA ALA A 128 13.31 -5.35 -2.42
C ALA A 128 12.73 -6.76 -2.51
N LEU A 129 13.16 -7.48 -3.55
CA LEU A 129 12.84 -8.88 -3.77
C LEU A 129 14.13 -9.64 -4.07
N LEU A 130 14.33 -10.73 -3.35
CA LEU A 130 15.38 -11.71 -3.60
C LEU A 130 14.76 -12.89 -4.36
N THR A 131 15.33 -13.24 -5.50
CA THR A 131 14.88 -14.40 -6.28
C THR A 131 16.03 -15.35 -6.60
N ARG A 132 15.74 -16.64 -6.48
CA ARG A 132 16.51 -17.77 -7.02
C ARG A 132 15.52 -18.84 -7.52
N PRO A 133 15.95 -19.84 -8.31
CA PRO A 133 15.02 -20.82 -8.88
C PRO A 133 14.08 -21.49 -7.87
N GLU A 134 14.55 -21.73 -6.64
CA GLU A 134 13.82 -22.47 -5.61
C GLU A 134 13.19 -21.59 -4.52
N ALA A 135 13.45 -20.28 -4.52
CA ALA A 135 13.00 -19.43 -3.42
C ALA A 135 12.83 -17.96 -3.83
N THR A 136 11.83 -17.32 -3.21
CA THR A 136 11.59 -15.88 -3.32
C THR A 136 11.38 -15.29 -1.94
N VAL A 137 12.11 -14.23 -1.63
CA VAL A 137 12.04 -13.53 -0.34
C VAL A 137 11.78 -12.04 -0.58
N ALA A 138 10.65 -11.55 -0.07
CA ALA A 138 10.33 -10.14 -0.05
C ALA A 138 11.02 -9.45 1.12
N ILE A 139 11.49 -8.22 0.90
CA ILE A 139 12.09 -7.36 1.93
C ILE A 139 11.24 -6.11 2.07
N GLU A 140 10.87 -5.78 3.30
CA GLU A 140 10.25 -4.50 3.68
C GLU A 140 11.15 -3.78 4.69
N ALA A 141 11.63 -2.59 4.34
CA ALA A 141 12.56 -1.80 5.13
C ALA A 141 11.82 -0.80 6.03
N ILE A 142 12.04 -0.91 7.34
CA ILE A 142 11.43 -0.06 8.37
C ILE A 142 12.53 0.75 9.05
N THR A 143 12.59 2.05 8.74
CA THR A 143 13.55 2.97 9.38
C THR A 143 13.11 3.37 10.79
N ARG A 144 11.79 3.42 11.04
CA ARG A 144 11.21 3.72 12.35
C ARG A 144 9.95 2.89 12.59
N LEU A 145 9.95 2.11 13.67
CA LEU A 145 8.83 1.31 14.12
C LEU A 145 7.97 2.17 15.05
N ARG A 146 6.86 2.72 14.53
CA ARG A 146 5.95 3.60 15.29
C ARG A 146 4.76 2.83 15.82
N ASP A 147 4.13 2.08 14.93
CA ASP A 147 2.98 1.23 15.21
C ASP A 147 3.32 -0.14 14.66
N ALA A 148 3.93 -0.97 15.51
CA ALA A 148 4.39 -2.29 15.13
C ALA A 148 3.23 -3.12 14.57
N GLN A 149 2.06 -3.09 15.21
CA GLN A 149 0.91 -3.88 14.79
C GLN A 149 0.38 -3.44 13.41
N ALA A 150 0.22 -2.14 13.16
CA ALA A 150 -0.24 -1.66 11.86
C ALA A 150 0.78 -1.93 10.75
N GLN A 151 2.07 -1.72 11.02
CA GLN A 151 3.14 -1.97 10.05
C GLN A 151 3.25 -3.47 9.71
N LEU A 152 3.13 -4.35 10.70
CA LEU A 152 3.09 -5.80 10.50
C LEU A 152 1.87 -6.24 9.70
N ARG A 153 0.69 -5.71 10.03
CA ARG A 153 -0.54 -6.01 9.30
C ARG A 153 -0.42 -5.62 7.82
N ALA A 154 0.15 -4.45 7.53
CA ALA A 154 0.39 -4.01 6.17
C ALA A 154 1.39 -4.93 5.44
N ALA A 155 2.48 -5.32 6.09
CA ALA A 155 3.49 -6.20 5.51
C ALA A 155 2.95 -7.60 5.23
N ASN A 156 2.16 -8.19 6.15
CA ASN A 156 1.51 -9.48 5.96
C ASN A 156 0.48 -9.46 4.83
N LEU A 157 -0.30 -8.37 4.72
CA LEU A 157 -1.23 -8.19 3.60
C LEU A 157 -0.49 -8.11 2.27
N LYS A 158 0.64 -7.37 2.22
CA LYS A 158 1.51 -7.35 1.02
C LYS A 158 2.05 -8.74 0.70
N GLN A 159 2.54 -9.50 1.68
CA GLN A 159 3.06 -10.86 1.47
C GLN A 159 1.99 -11.76 0.85
N ARG A 160 0.78 -11.76 1.44
CA ARG A 160 -0.35 -12.54 0.96
C ARG A 160 -0.75 -12.15 -0.46
N ASP A 161 -0.95 -10.85 -0.70
CA ASP A 161 -1.43 -10.34 -1.98
C ASP A 161 -0.36 -10.50 -3.08
N GLY A 162 0.92 -10.34 -2.73
CA GLY A 162 2.05 -10.56 -3.64
C GLY A 162 2.40 -12.03 -3.88
N ASN A 163 1.73 -12.96 -3.19
CA ASN A 163 1.98 -14.40 -3.25
C ASN A 163 3.46 -14.77 -3.05
N VAL A 164 4.12 -14.14 -2.07
CA VAL A 164 5.55 -14.38 -1.79
C VAL A 164 5.73 -15.35 -0.62
N PRO A 165 6.50 -16.45 -0.77
CA PRO A 165 6.63 -17.47 0.28
C PRO A 165 7.30 -17.00 1.57
N ARG A 166 8.17 -15.99 1.49
CA ARG A 166 8.95 -15.47 2.62
C ARG A 166 8.93 -13.95 2.65
N LEU A 167 8.80 -13.39 3.84
CA LEU A 167 8.94 -11.97 4.12
C LEU A 167 10.00 -11.75 5.19
N VAL A 168 10.92 -10.83 4.93
CA VAL A 168 11.90 -10.35 5.88
C VAL A 168 11.65 -8.87 6.17
N LEU A 169 11.44 -8.55 7.45
CA LEU A 169 11.41 -7.17 7.92
C LEU A 169 12.84 -6.71 8.18
N LEU A 170 13.29 -5.74 7.40
CA LEU A 170 14.59 -5.09 7.58
C LEU A 170 14.41 -3.83 8.41
N ILE A 171 14.77 -3.88 9.69
CA ILE A 171 14.54 -2.80 10.64
C ILE A 171 15.86 -2.08 10.93
N LYS A 172 15.84 -0.74 10.98
CA LYS A 172 17.02 0.03 11.40
C LYS A 172 17.30 -0.19 12.89
N GLY A 173 18.53 -0.48 13.27
CA GLY A 173 18.99 -0.86 14.61
C GLY A 173 19.10 0.27 15.63
N THR A 174 18.12 1.18 15.67
CA THR A 174 18.04 2.26 16.67
C THR A 174 17.56 1.74 18.03
N GLN A 175 17.86 2.45 19.12
CA GLN A 175 17.34 2.12 20.46
C GLN A 175 15.81 2.05 20.48
N HIS A 176 15.15 3.08 19.94
CA HIS A 176 13.69 3.13 19.78
C HIS A 176 13.13 1.87 19.09
N ASN A 177 13.73 1.45 17.98
CA ASN A 177 13.24 0.27 17.25
C ASN A 177 13.49 -1.03 18.01
N ARG A 178 14.58 -1.13 18.78
CA ARG A 178 14.86 -2.30 19.63
C ARG A 178 13.85 -2.42 20.75
N GLU A 179 13.54 -1.31 21.42
CA GLU A 179 12.52 -1.24 22.48
C GLU A 179 11.13 -1.60 21.93
N ALA A 180 10.75 -1.03 20.78
CA ALA A 180 9.48 -1.34 20.12
C ALA A 180 9.40 -2.79 19.61
N LEU A 181 10.53 -3.41 19.23
CA LEU A 181 10.58 -4.82 18.86
C LEU A 181 10.42 -5.72 20.10
N ALA A 182 11.10 -5.37 21.19
CA ALA A 182 11.04 -6.11 22.45
C ALA A 182 9.62 -6.10 23.04
N SER A 183 8.91 -4.96 22.97
CA SER A 183 7.53 -4.87 23.45
C SER A 183 6.52 -5.65 22.59
N ALA A 184 6.88 -6.00 21.36
CA ALA A 184 6.04 -6.75 20.42
C ALA A 184 6.53 -8.19 20.18
N ALA A 185 7.51 -8.68 20.96
CA ALA A 185 8.22 -9.93 20.68
C ALA A 185 7.29 -11.15 20.59
N ASP A 186 6.34 -11.28 21.52
CA ASP A 186 5.40 -12.41 21.56
C ASP A 186 4.51 -12.48 20.32
N VAL A 187 4.01 -11.32 19.87
CA VAL A 187 3.19 -11.20 18.66
C VAL A 187 4.01 -11.53 17.42
N LEU A 188 5.25 -11.04 17.39
CA LEU A 188 6.16 -11.20 16.26
C LEU A 188 6.65 -12.64 16.09
N ALA A 189 6.94 -13.35 17.17
CA ALA A 189 7.49 -14.71 17.13
C ALA A 189 6.59 -15.69 16.35
N THR A 190 5.27 -15.48 16.36
CA THR A 190 4.31 -16.31 15.62
C THR A 190 4.44 -16.15 14.10
N THR A 191 4.71 -14.94 13.63
CA THR A 191 4.70 -14.61 12.19
C THR A 191 6.12 -14.49 11.61
N PHE A 192 7.10 -14.15 12.44
CA PHE A 192 8.50 -13.96 12.09
C PHE A 192 9.38 -14.71 13.10
N PRO A 193 9.42 -16.05 13.03
CA PRO A 193 10.12 -16.87 14.01
C PRO A 193 11.65 -16.74 13.91
N LEU A 194 12.19 -16.24 12.80
CA LEU A 194 13.63 -16.08 12.62
C LEU A 194 14.12 -14.70 13.05
N GLY A 195 15.08 -14.70 13.97
CA GLY A 195 15.82 -13.50 14.35
C GLY A 195 16.96 -13.16 13.38
N THR A 196 17.57 -12.00 13.61
CA THR A 196 18.54 -11.39 12.69
C THR A 196 19.69 -12.29 12.31
N ARG A 197 20.26 -13.03 13.27
CA ARG A 197 21.41 -13.92 13.01
C ARG A 197 21.05 -15.06 12.06
N ALA A 198 19.93 -15.75 12.33
CA ALA A 198 19.49 -16.88 11.53
C ALA A 198 19.08 -16.44 10.11
N THR A 199 18.32 -15.34 10.01
CA THR A 199 17.92 -14.81 8.71
C THR A 199 19.12 -14.34 7.89
N LEU A 200 20.06 -13.59 8.48
CA LEU A 200 21.25 -13.15 7.75
C LEU A 200 22.13 -14.31 7.32
N ALA A 201 22.35 -15.32 8.17
CA ALA A 201 23.15 -16.49 7.81
C ALA A 201 22.61 -17.17 6.55
N ALA A 202 21.31 -17.48 6.53
CA ALA A 202 20.67 -18.09 5.36
C ALA A 202 20.79 -17.21 4.10
N LEU A 203 20.47 -15.92 4.22
CA LEU A 203 20.53 -15.01 3.09
C LEU A 203 21.97 -14.78 2.56
N SER A 204 22.97 -14.77 3.45
CA SER A 204 24.39 -14.67 3.11
C SER A 204 24.90 -15.94 2.41
N GLU A 205 24.50 -17.12 2.88
CA GLU A 205 24.81 -18.43 2.26
C GLU A 205 24.05 -18.66 0.95
N GLY A 206 23.07 -17.79 0.65
CA GLY A 206 22.26 -17.89 -0.55
C GLY A 206 21.12 -18.90 -0.42
N THR A 207 20.74 -19.35 0.78
CA THR A 207 19.75 -20.40 1.05
C THR A 207 18.39 -19.82 1.47
N ASP A 208 17.29 -20.58 1.25
CA ASP A 208 15.98 -20.18 1.77
C ASP A 208 16.03 -20.17 3.31
N PRO A 209 15.71 -19.06 3.99
CA PRO A 209 15.61 -19.03 5.44
C PRO A 209 14.56 -20.01 5.99
N GLY A 210 13.63 -20.50 5.17
CA GLY A 210 12.62 -21.50 5.54
C GLY A 210 11.40 -20.90 6.25
N HIS A 211 11.57 -19.75 6.90
CA HIS A 211 10.49 -18.98 7.52
C HIS A 211 10.69 -17.48 7.30
N ASN A 212 9.64 -16.71 7.61
CA ASN A 212 9.73 -15.26 7.73
C ASN A 212 10.72 -14.86 8.83
N GLY A 213 11.37 -13.69 8.69
CA GLY A 213 12.39 -13.26 9.64
C GLY A 213 12.51 -11.75 9.84
N ILE A 214 13.24 -11.37 10.89
CA ILE A 214 13.52 -9.98 11.25
C ILE A 214 15.02 -9.75 11.23
N VAL A 215 15.46 -8.78 10.43
CA VAL A 215 16.86 -8.36 10.32
C VAL A 215 17.01 -6.95 10.85
N LEU A 216 17.86 -6.78 11.86
CA LEU A 216 18.15 -5.49 12.48
C LEU A 216 19.56 -5.01 12.07
N LEU A 217 19.69 -3.87 11.39
CA LEU A 217 20.96 -3.31 10.87
C LEU A 217 21.19 -1.82 11.18
#